data_AF-Q9S2Z5-F1
#
_entry.id   AF-Q9S2Z5-F1
#
_cell.length_a   1.000
_cell.length_b   1.000
_cell.length_c   1.000
_cell.angle_alpha   90.00
_cell.angle_beta   90.00
_cell.angle_gamma   90.00
#
_symmetry.space_group_name_H-M   'P 1'
#
loop_
_entity.id
_entity.type
_entity.pdbx_description
1 polymer ?
#
loop_
_entity_poly.entity_id
_entity_poly.type
_entity_poly.pdbx_seq_one_letter_code
_entity_poly.pdbx_strand_id
1 'polypeptide(L)' 'DLPSGYDHLCQFVMSGQLSDSEKLLESLENFWNGIQEWTERHGYIVDVSKRIPF' A
#
# COMPACT_ATOMS: atom_id res chain seq x y z
N ASP A 1 1.64 11.65 10.60
CA ASP A 1 0.62 11.53 9.54
C ASP A 1 0.66 10.10 9.01
N LEU A 2 -0.32 9.69 8.21
CA LEU A 2 -0.39 8.36 7.61
C LEU A 2 -0.22 8.46 6.09
N PRO A 3 0.34 7.44 5.43
CA PRO A 3 0.40 7.40 3.98
C PRO A 3 -0.99 7.46 3.36
N SER A 4 -1.10 8.19 2.24
CA SER A 4 -2.31 8.20 1.42
C SER A 4 -2.72 6.77 1.05
N GLY A 5 -4.01 6.48 1.05
CA GLY A 5 -4.53 5.14 0.73
C GLY A 5 -4.58 4.16 1.90
N TYR A 6 -3.99 4.46 3.06
CA TYR A 6 -4.08 3.61 4.25
C TYR A 6 -5.52 3.37 4.70
N ASP A 7 -6.30 4.45 4.88
CA ASP A 7 -7.69 4.34 5.37
C ASP A 7 -8.57 3.56 4.41
N HIS A 8 -8.37 3.76 3.10
CA HIS A 8 -9.11 3.06 2.06
C HIS A 8 -8.81 1.56 2.08
N LEU A 9 -7.53 1.18 2.19
CA LEU A 9 -7.12 -0.22 2.31
C LEU A 9 -7.68 -0.86 3.59
N CYS A 10 -7.62 -0.15 4.73
CA CYS A 10 -8.20 -0.65 5.98
C CYS A 10 -9.71 -0.88 5.87
N GLN A 11 -10.45 0.06 5.31
CA GLN A 11 -11.88 -0.10 5.07
C GLN A 11 -12.17 -1.28 4.12
N PHE A 12 -11.37 -1.43 3.06
CA PHE A 12 -11.53 -2.52 2.10
C PHE A 12 -11.31 -3.89 2.76
N VAL A 13 -10.25 -4.04 3.57
CA VAL A 13 -9.98 -5.27 4.33
C VAL A 13 -11.09 -5.54 5.35
N MET A 14 -11.52 -4.53 6.10
CA MET A 14 -12.58 -4.66 7.11
C MET A 14 -13.95 -4.99 6.50
N SER A 15 -14.21 -4.57 5.26
CA SER A 15 -15.45 -4.88 4.54
C SER A 15 -15.56 -6.35 4.11
N GLY A 16 -14.45 -7.10 4.16
CA GLY A 16 -14.39 -8.50 3.73
C GLY A 16 -14.43 -8.70 2.21
N GLN A 17 -14.35 -7.62 1.41
CA GLN A 17 -14.39 -7.66 -0.05
C GLN A 17 -13.07 -8.10 -0.71
N LEU A 18 -12.34 -9.03 -0.08
CA LEU A 18 -11.03 -9.50 -0.53
C LEU A 18 -11.10 -10.48 -1.71
N SER A 19 -12.31 -10.88 -2.13
CA SER A 19 -12.54 -11.82 -3.23
C SER A 19 -12.33 -11.21 -4.61
N ASP A 20 -12.32 -9.87 -4.71
CA ASP A 20 -12.07 -9.15 -5.95
C ASP A 20 -10.57 -8.82 -6.05
N SER A 21 -9.82 -9.69 -6.72
CA SER A 21 -8.37 -9.58 -6.85
C SER A 21 -7.92 -8.31 -7.56
N GLU A 22 -8.73 -7.79 -8.49
CA GLU A 22 -8.39 -6.60 -9.27
C GLU A 22 -8.48 -5.35 -8.39
N LYS A 23 -9.59 -5.19 -7.65
CA LYS A 23 -9.74 -4.09 -6.69
C LYS A 23 -8.76 -4.16 -5.54
N LEU A 24 -8.41 -5.37 -5.10
CA LEU A 24 -7.39 -5.56 -4.07
C LEU A 24 -6.02 -5.08 -4.55
N LEU A 25 -5.61 -5.46 -5.76
CA LEU A 25 -4.35 -5.03 -6.36
C LEU A 25 -4.31 -3.51 -6.54
N GLU A 26 -5.38 -2.91 -7.07
CA GLU A 26 -5.47 -1.46 -7.23
C GLU A 26 -5.37 -0.73 -5.87
N SER A 27 -6.04 -1.24 -4.84
CA SER A 27 -5.97 -0.67 -3.48
C SER A 27 -4.55 -0.77 -2.88
N LEU A 28 -3.85 -1.86 -3.14
CA LEU A 28 -2.48 -2.07 -2.70
C LEU A 28 -1.49 -1.16 -3.46
N GLU A 29 -1.65 -1.00 -4.77
CA GLU A 29 -0.83 -0.09 -5.58
C GLU A 29 -1.02 1.37 -5.12
N ASN A 30 -2.26 1.79 -4.89
CA ASN A 30 -2.57 3.13 -4.39
C ASN A 30 -1.93 3.37 -3.02
N PHE A 31 -2.00 2.40 -2.11
CA PHE A 31 -1.36 2.49 -0.81
C PHE A 31 0.17 2.51 -0.93
N TRP A 32 0.75 1.69 -1.82
CA TRP A 32 2.20 1.67 -2.05
C TRP A 32 2.73 3.01 -2.56
N ASN A 33 2.04 3.62 -3.52
CA ASN A 33 2.38 4.97 -3.99
C ASN A 33 2.33 5.99 -2.84
N GLY A 34 1.30 5.91 -1.99
CA GLY A 34 1.19 6.74 -0.79
C GLY A 34 2.35 6.53 0.20
N ILE A 35 2.82 5.30 0.39
CA ILE A 35 4.02 5.00 1.19
C ILE A 35 5.24 5.67 0.58
N GLN A 36 5.47 5.53 -0.72
CA GLN A 36 6.62 6.14 -1.39
C GLN A 36 6.66 7.65 -1.15
N GLU A 37 5.56 8.35 -1.44
CA GLU A 37 5.43 9.80 -1.21
C GLU A 37 5.58 10.17 0.28
N TRP A 38 5.05 9.36 1.19
CA TRP A 38 5.18 9.60 2.64
C TRP A 38 6.63 9.45 3.11
N THR A 39 7.33 8.44 2.60
CA THR A 39 8.72 8.16 2.95
C THR A 39 9.68 9.21 2.39
N GLU A 40 9.46 9.67 1.16
CA GLU A 40 10.20 10.79 0.56
C GLU A 40 10.02 12.07 1.40
N ARG A 41 8.79 12.40 1.80
CA ARG A 41 8.49 13.57 2.63
C ARG A 41 9.16 13.53 4.00
N HIS A 42 9.30 12.35 4.60
CA HIS A 42 9.86 12.18 5.95
C HIS A 42 11.34 11.80 5.97
N GLY A 43 11.97 11.63 4.79
CA GLY A 43 13.36 11.22 4.68
C GLY A 43 13.62 9.78 5.14
N TYR A 44 12.60 8.91 5.07
CA TYR A 44 12.76 7.50 5.39
C TYR A 44 13.31 6.73 4.19
N ILE A 45 14.26 5.82 4.44
CA ILE A 45 14.76 4.88 3.44
C ILE A 45 13.91 3.61 3.53
N VAL A 46 13.09 3.37 2.50
CA VAL A 46 12.38 2.09 2.36
C VAL A 46 13.36 1.07 1.83
N ASP A 47 13.92 0.26 2.73
CA ASP A 47 14.76 -0.88 2.34
C ASP A 47 13.85 -2.06 1.96
N VAL A 48 13.47 -2.11 0.68
CA VAL A 48 12.81 -3.29 0.13
C VAL A 48 13.90 -4.32 -0.14
N SER A 49 14.11 -5.23 0.80
CA SER A 49 15.04 -6.34 0.62
C SER A 49 14.67 -7.10 -0.66
N LYS A 50 15.60 -7.08 -1.62
CA LYS A 50 15.53 -7.58 -2.99
C LYS A 50 14.43 -8.62 -3.27
N ARG A 51 13.70 -8.36 -4.37
CA ARG A 51 12.77 -9.26 -5.10
C ARG A 51 13.00 -10.73 -4.77
N ILE A 52 11.94 -11.40 -4.30
CA ILE A 52 11.85 -12.86 -4.24
C ILE A 52 12.27 -13.38 -5.63
N PRO A 53 13.37 -14.15 -5.74
CA PRO A 53 13.76 -14.75 -7.01
C PRO A 53 12.70 -15.81 -7.34
N PHE A 54 11.98 -15.55 -8.43
CA PHE A 54 11.10 -16.52 -9.08
C PHE A 54 11.92 -17.62 -9.76
#